data_AF-F7VDD3-F1
#
_entry.id   AF-F7VDD3-F1
#
_cell.length_a   1.000
_cell.length_b   1.000
_cell.length_c   1.000
_cell.angle_alpha   90.00
_cell.angle_beta   90.00
_cell.angle_gamma   90.00
#
_symmetry.space_group_name_H-M   'P 1'
#
loop_
_entity.id
_entity.type
_entity.pdbx_description
1 polymer ?
#
loop_
_entity_poly.entity_id
_entity_poly.type
_entity_poly.pdbx_seq_one_letter_code
_entity_poly.pdbx_strand_id
1 'polypeptide(L)'
;MDMAQRGHRAVPSLKYLENVPQFTEHFFDSEDEADESIDNGPTGGLTWDGRANTLAEQAAIPLLAPFEMGRQTPQEVVNRAVRAGYGDTLRELGPYLHTTNLFVVITKALEAYQQDWRRFYPYSSKYDAYLAGKATLSPQERLGLKVFEDPEKGNCASCHKSQPGYDGTPPQFTDYGMIAVGVPRNRALPFNRNPNAFDLGLCGPDRTDLKQHADYCGLFRTPSLRNVATRHTFFHNGFYHSLRDAVAFYVLRDTHPEQIYPVGKDGKVLKYDDLPERYQENINMDPPFGPQPGNRPVLSDNEIDAIVAFLNTLTDGYSATQASDATQ
;
A
#
# COMPACT_ATOMS: atom_id res chain seq x y z
N MET A 1 27.47 -0.14 1.71
CA MET A 1 26.18 -0.76 1.39
C MET A 1 26.51 -1.99 0.60
N ASP A 2 26.19 -3.17 1.15
CA ASP A 2 26.35 -4.41 0.40
C ASP A 2 25.18 -4.50 -0.58
N MET A 3 25.45 -4.20 -1.87
CA MET A 3 24.44 -4.26 -2.93
C MET A 3 23.94 -5.69 -3.20
N ALA A 4 24.53 -6.70 -2.56
CA ALA A 4 24.05 -8.08 -2.61
C ALA A 4 22.85 -8.33 -1.67
N GLN A 5 22.62 -7.47 -0.68
CA GLN A 5 21.43 -7.52 0.19
C GLN A 5 20.41 -6.49 -0.30
N ARG A 6 19.26 -6.97 -0.76
CA ARG A 6 18.13 -6.13 -1.20
C ARG A 6 16.97 -6.34 -0.24
N GLY A 7 16.19 -5.28 0.00
CA GLY A 7 14.91 -5.37 0.71
C GLY A 7 13.98 -6.41 0.08
N HIS A 8 13.10 -6.98 0.90
CA HIS A 8 12.15 -8.03 0.49
C HIS A 8 10.74 -7.50 0.21
N ARG A 9 10.53 -6.19 0.36
CA ARG A 9 9.29 -5.50 0.01
C ARG A 9 9.51 -4.44 -1.05
N ALA A 10 8.51 -4.22 -1.89
CA ALA A 10 8.44 -3.10 -2.81
C ALA A 10 8.32 -1.79 -2.02
N VAL A 11 8.95 -0.73 -2.52
CA VAL A 11 8.92 0.58 -1.84
C VAL A 11 7.52 1.21 -2.02
N PRO A 12 6.80 1.53 -0.92
CA PRO A 12 5.51 2.21 -1.02
C PRO A 12 5.68 3.68 -1.46
N SER A 13 4.59 4.33 -1.86
CA SER A 13 4.58 5.78 -2.06
C SER A 13 4.80 6.51 -0.74
N LEU A 14 5.46 7.66 -0.76
CA LEU A 14 5.49 8.60 0.37
C LEU A 14 4.36 9.63 0.31
N LYS A 15 3.64 9.71 -0.82
CA LYS A 15 2.48 10.59 -0.96
C LYS A 15 1.26 10.02 -0.24
N TYR A 16 0.41 10.91 0.27
CA TYR A 16 -0.86 10.57 0.92
C TYR A 16 -0.69 9.67 2.16
N LEU A 17 0.32 10.00 2.99
CA LEU A 17 0.60 9.30 4.26
C LEU A 17 0.17 10.11 5.49
N GLU A 18 -0.22 11.37 5.32
CA GLU A 18 -0.54 12.32 6.39
C GLU A 18 -1.75 11.90 7.22
N ASN A 19 -2.69 11.19 6.60
CA ASN A 19 -3.93 10.74 7.23
C ASN A 19 -3.89 9.26 7.65
N VAL A 20 -2.74 8.60 7.57
CA VAL A 20 -2.63 7.22 8.05
C VAL A 20 -2.71 7.24 9.59
N PRO A 21 -3.71 6.59 10.19
CA PRO A 21 -3.82 6.56 11.65
C PRO A 21 -2.67 5.77 12.25
N GLN A 22 -2.41 5.98 13.54
CA GLN A 22 -1.52 5.10 14.29
C GLN A 22 -2.09 3.68 14.28
N PHE A 23 -1.22 2.68 14.40
CA PHE A 23 -1.66 1.30 14.44
C PHE A 23 -2.55 1.04 15.67
N THR A 24 -3.68 0.39 15.44
CA THR A 24 -4.55 -0.17 16.47
C THR A 24 -5.00 -1.56 16.03
N GLU A 25 -5.18 -2.49 16.99
CA GLU A 25 -5.77 -3.80 16.73
C GLU A 25 -7.30 -3.75 16.60
N HIS A 26 -7.91 -2.68 17.13
CA HIS A 26 -9.35 -2.45 17.15
C HIS A 26 -9.65 -1.08 16.57
N PHE A 27 -10.39 -1.04 15.47
CA PHE A 27 -10.73 0.19 14.77
C PHE A 27 -12.24 0.23 14.55
N PHE A 28 -12.86 1.32 14.98
CA PHE A 28 -14.29 1.56 14.85
C PHE A 28 -14.45 2.80 13.98
N ASP A 29 -15.19 2.71 12.87
CA ASP A 29 -15.44 3.83 11.95
C ASP A 29 -16.33 4.88 12.62
N SER A 30 -15.74 5.71 13.49
CA SER A 30 -16.48 6.71 14.25
C SER A 30 -16.94 7.90 13.42
N GLU A 31 -16.28 8.18 12.28
CA GLU A 31 -16.51 9.43 11.52
C GLU A 31 -17.14 9.23 10.14
N ASP A 32 -16.93 8.09 9.45
CA ASP A 32 -17.40 7.85 8.07
C ASP A 32 -18.64 6.94 7.95
N GLU A 33 -19.06 6.23 8.99
CA GLU A 33 -20.26 5.37 8.99
C GLU A 33 -21.24 5.70 10.14
N ALA A 34 -20.83 6.58 11.09
CA ALA A 34 -21.57 6.90 12.32
C ALA A 34 -21.99 5.68 13.16
N ASP A 35 -21.32 4.53 12.95
CA ASP A 35 -21.57 3.26 13.60
C ASP A 35 -20.29 2.73 14.27
N GLU A 36 -20.08 3.12 15.52
CA GLU A 36 -18.99 2.61 16.36
C GLU A 36 -19.22 1.17 16.85
N SER A 37 -20.27 0.47 16.40
CA SER A 37 -20.58 -0.88 16.87
C SER A 37 -19.81 -1.99 16.15
N ILE A 38 -19.16 -1.68 15.02
CA ILE A 38 -18.42 -2.64 14.19
C ILE A 38 -16.92 -2.44 14.40
N ASP A 39 -16.25 -3.46 14.92
CA ASP A 39 -14.80 -3.54 14.96
C ASP A 39 -14.28 -4.02 13.59
N ASN A 40 -13.62 -3.13 12.86
CA ASN A 40 -12.99 -3.39 11.57
C ASN A 40 -11.62 -4.11 11.73
N GLY A 41 -11.17 -4.34 12.97
CA GLY A 41 -9.93 -5.03 13.27
C GLY A 41 -8.68 -4.19 13.04
N PRO A 42 -7.51 -4.83 12.81
CA PRO A 42 -6.23 -4.16 12.80
C PRO A 42 -6.11 -3.16 11.65
N THR A 43 -5.78 -1.91 11.99
CA THR A 43 -5.81 -0.76 11.08
C THR A 43 -4.64 0.17 11.36
N GLY A 44 -4.16 0.87 10.33
CA GLY A 44 -3.22 1.96 10.47
C GLY A 44 -1.76 1.52 10.57
N GLY A 45 -0.92 2.43 11.03
CA GLY A 45 0.52 2.30 10.99
C GLY A 45 1.07 2.47 9.56
N LEU A 46 2.29 2.97 9.49
CA LEU A 46 3.03 3.16 8.25
C LEU A 46 3.78 1.88 7.86
N THR A 47 4.30 1.87 6.63
CA THR A 47 4.85 0.70 5.93
C THR A 47 3.79 -0.33 5.52
N TRP A 48 4.21 -1.51 5.08
CA TRP A 48 3.31 -2.59 4.66
C TRP A 48 2.75 -3.41 5.81
N ASP A 49 3.41 -3.45 6.97
CA ASP A 49 2.98 -4.24 8.16
C ASP A 49 2.57 -3.37 9.36
N GLY A 50 2.39 -2.06 9.13
CA GLY A 50 1.93 -1.11 10.15
C GLY A 50 2.91 -0.89 11.31
N ARG A 51 4.17 -1.29 11.20
CA ARG A 51 5.12 -1.28 12.34
C ARG A 51 5.63 0.09 12.81
N ALA A 52 5.22 1.18 12.17
CA ALA A 52 5.65 2.54 12.51
C ALA A 52 4.43 3.46 12.67
N ASN A 53 4.29 4.10 13.83
CA ASN A 53 3.14 4.95 14.17
C ASN A 53 3.34 6.41 13.78
N THR A 54 4.56 6.81 13.44
CA THR A 54 4.88 8.18 13.03
C THR A 54 5.78 8.19 11.81
N LEU A 55 5.76 9.28 11.04
CA LEU A 55 6.67 9.44 9.90
C LEU A 55 8.13 9.50 10.38
N ALA A 56 8.39 9.94 11.61
CA ALA A 56 9.71 9.90 12.22
C ALA A 56 10.19 8.47 12.49
N GLU A 57 9.32 7.59 13.01
CA GLU A 57 9.62 6.17 13.17
C GLU A 57 9.82 5.49 11.80
N GLN A 58 8.96 5.79 10.83
CA GLN A 58 9.09 5.27 9.47
C GLN A 58 10.41 5.70 8.84
N ALA A 59 10.82 6.96 9.00
CA ALA A 59 12.06 7.50 8.45
C ALA A 59 13.31 6.86 9.09
N ALA A 60 13.23 6.39 10.33
CA ALA A 60 14.33 5.70 11.00
C ALA A 60 14.65 4.33 10.36
N ILE A 61 13.63 3.64 9.83
CA ILE A 61 13.75 2.29 9.25
C ILE A 61 14.81 2.25 8.14
N PRO A 62 14.69 3.00 7.03
CA PRO A 62 15.66 2.92 5.95
C PRO A 62 17.07 3.36 6.34
N LEU A 63 17.18 4.31 7.28
CA LEU A 63 18.45 4.79 7.80
C LEU A 63 19.24 3.68 8.50
N LEU A 64 18.55 2.77 9.20
CA LEU A 64 19.14 1.73 10.04
C LEU A 64 19.06 0.32 9.44
N ALA A 65 18.25 0.10 8.40
CA ALA A 65 18.12 -1.21 7.78
C ALA A 65 19.41 -1.60 7.04
N PRO A 66 20.02 -2.77 7.35
CA PRO A 66 21.30 -3.19 6.77
C PRO A 66 21.25 -3.42 5.25
N PHE A 67 20.07 -3.80 4.75
CA PHE A 67 19.76 -4.05 3.35
C PHE A 67 19.19 -2.81 2.62
N GLU A 68 19.11 -1.66 3.30
CA GLU A 68 18.79 -0.35 2.72
C GLU A 68 19.98 0.58 2.95
N MET A 69 19.84 1.74 3.61
CA MET A 69 20.94 2.71 3.74
C MET A 69 22.12 2.19 4.59
N GLY A 70 21.88 1.13 5.37
CA GLY A 70 22.92 0.25 5.90
C GLY A 70 23.76 0.86 6.99
N ARG A 71 23.14 1.56 7.95
CA ARG A 71 23.83 2.01 9.19
C ARG A 71 23.42 1.14 10.35
N GLN A 72 24.38 0.80 11.19
CA GLN A 72 24.13 -0.12 12.30
C GLN A 72 23.57 0.60 13.52
N THR A 73 23.83 1.91 13.65
CA THR A 73 23.39 2.68 14.82
C THR A 73 22.92 4.09 14.47
N PRO A 74 22.01 4.68 15.27
CA PRO A 74 21.65 6.09 15.20
C PRO A 74 22.85 7.05 15.21
N GLN A 75 23.90 6.74 15.98
CA GLN A 75 25.07 7.60 16.10
C GLN A 75 25.87 7.69 14.79
N GLU A 76 25.92 6.61 14.00
CA GLU A 76 26.57 6.65 12.68
C GLU A 76 25.85 7.59 11.71
N VAL A 77 24.51 7.62 11.77
CA VAL A 77 23.67 8.54 10.99
C VAL A 77 23.99 9.99 11.39
N VAL A 78 23.99 10.28 12.70
CA VAL A 78 24.34 11.60 13.24
C VAL A 78 25.74 12.04 12.82
N ASN A 79 26.75 11.17 12.98
CA ASN A 79 28.13 11.48 12.60
C ASN A 79 28.26 11.77 11.10
N ARG A 80 27.43 11.15 10.26
CA ARG A 80 27.42 11.43 8.82
C ARG A 80 26.74 12.75 8.49
N ALA A 81 25.60 13.06 9.13
CA ALA A 81 24.94 14.35 8.97
C ALA A 81 25.83 15.52 9.41
N VAL A 82 26.53 15.37 10.54
CA VAL A 82 27.50 16.36 11.04
C VAL A 82 28.66 16.54 10.07
N ARG A 83 29.27 15.44 9.57
CA ARG A 83 30.34 15.51 8.56
C ARG A 83 29.88 16.12 7.23
N ALA A 84 28.59 16.01 6.92
CA ALA A 84 27.98 16.65 5.75
C ALA A 84 27.65 18.14 5.98
N GLY A 85 27.96 18.71 7.14
CA GLY A 85 27.76 20.13 7.46
C GLY A 85 26.44 20.46 8.13
N TYR A 86 25.57 19.48 8.43
CA TYR A 86 24.26 19.74 9.06
C TYR A 86 24.33 19.90 10.59
N GLY A 87 25.51 19.81 11.19
CA GLY A 87 25.65 19.73 12.65
C GLY A 87 25.08 20.94 13.40
N ASP A 88 25.33 22.16 12.92
CA ASP A 88 24.84 23.38 13.56
C ASP A 88 23.33 23.52 13.40
N THR A 89 22.80 23.30 12.19
CA THR A 89 21.35 23.30 11.91
C THR A 89 20.61 22.29 12.78
N LEU A 90 21.12 21.06 12.93
CA LEU A 90 20.49 20.05 13.77
C LEU A 90 20.50 20.45 15.26
N ARG A 91 21.58 21.08 15.75
CA ARG A 91 21.64 21.59 17.13
C ARG A 91 20.69 22.76 17.36
N GLU A 92 20.55 23.64 16.37
CA GLU A 92 19.62 24.77 16.41
C GLU A 92 18.15 24.31 16.44
N LEU A 93 17.82 23.24 15.72
CA LEU A 93 16.46 22.68 15.71
C LEU A 93 16.08 21.93 16.99
N GLY A 94 17.06 21.36 17.71
CA GLY A 94 16.84 20.55 18.92
C GLY A 94 15.90 21.18 19.96
N PRO A 95 16.13 22.44 20.39
CA PRO A 95 15.25 23.15 21.32
C PRO A 95 13.79 23.23 20.89
N TYR A 96 13.51 23.48 19.60
CA TYR A 96 12.14 23.55 19.06
C TYR A 96 11.43 22.19 19.09
N LEU A 97 12.21 21.10 19.09
CA LEU A 97 11.70 19.73 19.14
C LEU A 97 11.78 19.12 20.54
N HIS A 98 12.16 19.93 21.54
CA HIS A 98 12.34 19.56 22.94
C HIS A 98 13.30 18.35 23.15
N THR A 99 14.39 18.30 22.38
CA THR A 99 15.37 17.21 22.48
C THR A 99 16.80 17.64 22.16
N THR A 100 17.77 17.00 22.79
CA THR A 100 19.21 17.11 22.43
C THR A 100 19.69 15.91 21.61
N ASN A 101 18.83 14.91 21.38
CA ASN A 101 19.17 13.74 20.57
C ASN A 101 19.08 14.09 19.09
N LEU A 102 20.24 14.30 18.44
CA LEU A 102 20.31 14.70 17.04
C LEU A 102 19.72 13.65 16.07
N PHE A 103 19.65 12.38 16.44
CA PHE A 103 18.95 11.39 15.60
C PHE A 103 17.45 11.63 15.58
N VAL A 104 16.86 11.96 16.74
CA VAL A 104 15.44 12.36 16.82
C VAL A 104 15.19 13.64 16.04
N VAL A 105 16.13 14.60 16.07
CA VAL A 105 16.02 15.82 15.25
C VAL A 105 16.01 15.45 13.75
N ILE A 106 16.88 14.55 13.30
CA ILE A 106 16.94 14.11 11.90
C ILE A 106 15.61 13.48 11.46
N THR A 107 15.07 12.53 12.25
CA THR A 107 13.85 11.83 11.88
C THR A 107 12.62 12.74 11.93
N LYS A 108 12.52 13.63 12.92
CA LYS A 108 11.45 14.65 12.97
C LYS A 108 11.54 15.67 11.83
N ALA A 109 12.75 16.03 11.37
CA ALA A 109 12.91 16.89 10.21
C ALA A 109 12.41 16.21 8.91
N LEU A 110 12.65 14.89 8.77
CA LEU A 110 12.12 14.10 7.65
C LEU A 110 10.59 13.95 7.72
N GLU A 111 10.03 13.79 8.92
CA GLU A 111 8.58 13.83 9.14
C GLU A 111 7.98 15.17 8.71
N ALA A 112 8.53 16.29 9.20
CA ALA A 112 8.06 17.62 8.84
C ALA A 112 8.16 17.88 7.33
N TYR A 113 9.21 17.39 6.66
CA TYR A 113 9.33 17.48 5.20
C TYR A 113 8.21 16.73 4.47
N GLN A 114 7.86 15.53 4.96
CA GLN A 114 6.77 14.70 4.40
C GLN A 114 5.37 15.27 4.65
N GLN A 115 5.24 16.27 5.53
CA GLN A 115 4.00 17.03 5.77
C GLN A 115 3.86 18.27 4.86
N ASP A 116 4.70 18.46 3.85
CA ASP A 116 4.45 19.52 2.86
C ASP A 116 3.35 19.10 1.88
N TRP A 117 2.14 19.61 2.10
CA TRP A 117 0.95 19.30 1.31
C TRP A 117 1.16 19.43 -0.20
N ARG A 118 1.93 20.43 -0.66
CA ARG A 118 2.17 20.65 -2.10
C ARG A 118 2.94 19.49 -2.75
N ARG A 119 3.78 18.81 -1.97
CA ARG A 119 4.64 17.73 -2.45
C ARG A 119 4.03 16.37 -2.21
N PHE A 120 3.40 16.17 -1.05
CA PHE A 120 3.02 14.85 -0.57
C PHE A 120 1.54 14.55 -0.71
N TYR A 121 0.67 15.55 -0.66
CA TYR A 121 -0.78 15.34 -0.78
C TYR A 121 -1.47 16.51 -1.48
N PRO A 122 -1.15 16.73 -2.77
CA PRO A 122 -1.63 17.91 -3.50
C PRO A 122 -3.08 17.80 -3.97
N TYR A 123 -3.70 16.61 -3.96
CA TYR A 123 -5.06 16.35 -4.44
C TYR A 123 -5.31 16.95 -5.82
N SER A 124 -4.42 16.60 -6.76
CA SER A 124 -4.30 17.29 -8.05
C SER A 124 -4.57 16.38 -9.25
N SER A 125 -5.26 15.26 -9.02
CA SER A 125 -5.55 14.28 -10.06
C SER A 125 -6.78 14.66 -10.90
N LYS A 126 -7.00 13.94 -12.01
CA LYS A 126 -8.22 14.12 -12.82
C LYS A 126 -9.46 13.75 -12.01
N TYR A 127 -9.37 12.74 -11.15
CA TYR A 127 -10.47 12.36 -10.27
C TYR A 127 -10.79 13.44 -9.24
N ASP A 128 -9.78 14.09 -8.66
CA ASP A 128 -10.01 15.24 -7.76
C ASP A 128 -10.71 16.39 -8.50
N ALA A 129 -10.31 16.67 -9.75
CA ALA A 129 -10.98 17.65 -10.59
C ALA A 129 -12.42 17.23 -10.96
N TYR A 130 -12.68 15.94 -11.17
CA TYR A 130 -14.02 15.40 -11.41
C TYR A 130 -14.93 15.57 -10.19
N LEU A 131 -14.45 15.20 -8.99
CA LEU A 131 -15.17 15.40 -7.72
C LEU A 131 -15.50 16.89 -7.48
N ALA A 132 -14.59 17.79 -7.88
CA ALA A 132 -14.81 19.24 -7.80
C ALA A 132 -15.70 19.82 -8.93
N GLY A 133 -16.24 19.00 -9.84
CA GLY A 133 -17.05 19.46 -10.97
C GLY A 133 -16.27 20.19 -12.06
N LYS A 134 -14.93 20.07 -12.09
CA LYS A 134 -14.01 20.76 -13.01
C LYS A 134 -13.50 19.87 -14.15
N ALA A 135 -13.83 18.59 -14.14
CA ALA A 135 -13.48 17.65 -15.20
C ALA A 135 -14.61 16.63 -15.40
N THR A 136 -14.61 15.96 -16.56
CA THR A 136 -15.50 14.84 -16.84
C THR A 136 -14.69 13.57 -17.04
N LEU A 137 -15.22 12.46 -16.54
CA LEU A 137 -14.73 11.13 -16.87
C LEU A 137 -15.24 10.74 -18.26
N SER A 138 -14.34 10.22 -19.09
CA SER A 138 -14.65 9.53 -20.34
C SER A 138 -15.58 8.34 -20.08
N PRO A 139 -16.24 7.79 -21.12
CA PRO A 139 -17.09 6.61 -20.96
C PRO A 139 -16.36 5.42 -20.31
N GLN A 140 -15.09 5.21 -20.66
CA GLN A 140 -14.29 4.10 -20.13
C GLN A 140 -13.89 4.34 -18.66
N GLU A 141 -13.41 5.54 -18.31
CA GLU A 141 -13.09 5.88 -16.91
C GLU A 141 -14.33 5.80 -16.01
N ARG A 142 -15.50 6.22 -16.51
CA ARG A 142 -16.77 6.14 -15.80
C ARG A 142 -17.24 4.70 -15.61
N LEU A 143 -17.07 3.85 -16.63
CA LEU A 143 -17.31 2.42 -16.50
C LEU A 143 -16.39 1.82 -15.43
N GLY A 144 -15.12 2.23 -15.43
CA GLY A 144 -14.14 1.81 -14.44
C GLY A 144 -14.55 2.15 -13.02
N LEU A 145 -14.91 3.41 -12.75
CA LEU A 145 -15.43 3.85 -11.46
C LEU A 145 -16.66 3.03 -11.04
N LYS A 146 -17.63 2.85 -11.96
CA LYS A 146 -18.84 2.07 -11.68
C LYS A 146 -18.51 0.65 -11.25
N VAL A 147 -17.63 -0.04 -11.96
CA VAL A 147 -17.27 -1.44 -11.66
C VAL A 147 -16.41 -1.54 -10.40
N PHE A 148 -15.55 -0.55 -10.15
CA PHE A 148 -14.74 -0.44 -8.94
C PHE A 148 -15.61 -0.35 -7.68
N GLU A 149 -16.74 0.36 -7.76
CA GLU A 149 -17.67 0.58 -6.63
C GLU A 149 -18.76 -0.50 -6.51
N ASP A 150 -18.98 -1.32 -7.54
CA ASP A 150 -20.05 -2.31 -7.57
C ASP A 150 -19.70 -3.53 -6.69
N PRO A 151 -20.43 -3.78 -5.58
CA PRO A 151 -20.14 -4.86 -4.63
C PRO A 151 -20.30 -6.27 -5.23
N GLU A 152 -21.12 -6.39 -6.28
CA GLU A 152 -21.37 -7.66 -6.98
C GLU A 152 -20.34 -7.91 -8.10
N LYS A 153 -19.42 -6.95 -8.32
CA LYS A 153 -18.39 -7.01 -9.35
C LYS A 153 -17.00 -6.83 -8.80
N GLY A 154 -16.45 -5.62 -8.90
CA GLY A 154 -15.09 -5.33 -8.49
C GLY A 154 -14.96 -5.26 -6.98
N ASN A 155 -16.00 -4.76 -6.29
CA ASN A 155 -16.04 -4.54 -4.85
C ASN A 155 -14.78 -3.85 -4.29
N CYS A 156 -14.06 -3.11 -5.13
CA CYS A 156 -12.75 -2.56 -4.79
C CYS A 156 -12.89 -1.47 -3.74
N ALA A 157 -14.00 -0.72 -3.81
CA ALA A 157 -14.34 0.34 -2.88
C ALA A 157 -14.65 -0.14 -1.46
N SER A 158 -14.80 -1.45 -1.21
CA SER A 158 -14.95 -1.99 0.15
C SER A 158 -13.71 -1.69 1.01
N CYS A 159 -12.52 -1.90 0.45
CA CYS A 159 -11.23 -1.57 1.09
C CYS A 159 -10.59 -0.27 0.54
N HIS A 160 -10.82 0.06 -0.73
CA HIS A 160 -10.21 1.24 -1.37
C HIS A 160 -11.24 2.36 -1.58
N LYS A 161 -11.70 2.97 -0.48
CA LYS A 161 -12.77 3.99 -0.46
C LYS A 161 -12.59 5.08 -1.53
N SER A 162 -13.55 5.18 -2.46
CA SER A 162 -13.52 6.09 -3.62
C SER A 162 -14.38 7.35 -3.47
N GLN A 163 -15.18 7.41 -2.41
CA GLN A 163 -16.07 8.55 -2.13
C GLN A 163 -15.43 9.50 -1.12
N PRO A 164 -15.68 10.82 -1.21
CA PRO A 164 -15.28 11.75 -0.16
C PRO A 164 -15.86 11.36 1.21
N GLY A 165 -15.11 11.61 2.27
CA GLY A 165 -15.63 11.50 3.64
C GLY A 165 -16.78 12.49 3.88
N TYR A 166 -17.56 12.29 4.94
CA TYR A 166 -18.70 13.18 5.24
C TYR A 166 -18.29 14.62 5.53
N ASP A 167 -17.05 14.83 5.98
CA ASP A 167 -16.44 16.14 6.18
C ASP A 167 -15.94 16.80 4.88
N GLY A 168 -16.10 16.12 3.74
CA GLY A 168 -15.66 16.56 2.42
C GLY A 168 -14.19 16.27 2.14
N THR A 169 -13.49 15.52 2.99
CA THR A 169 -12.12 15.08 2.73
C THR A 169 -12.06 14.24 1.45
N PRO A 170 -11.11 14.52 0.54
CA PRO A 170 -10.96 13.70 -0.65
C PRO A 170 -10.60 12.24 -0.30
N PRO A 171 -11.12 11.26 -1.05
CA PRO A 171 -10.89 9.85 -0.79
C PRO A 171 -9.39 9.51 -0.84
N GLN A 172 -8.93 8.73 0.13
CA GLN A 172 -7.55 8.24 0.16
C GLN A 172 -7.37 6.94 -0.65
N PHE A 173 -8.47 6.34 -1.11
CA PHE A 173 -8.47 5.03 -1.78
C PHE A 173 -7.86 3.92 -0.93
N THR A 174 -8.17 3.96 0.36
CA THR A 174 -7.78 2.96 1.35
C THR A 174 -8.60 3.20 2.62
N ASP A 175 -8.91 2.12 3.32
CA ASP A 175 -9.46 2.05 4.67
C ASP A 175 -8.36 1.95 5.74
N TYR A 176 -7.09 1.87 5.32
CA TYR A 176 -5.91 1.57 6.14
C TYR A 176 -5.96 0.24 6.90
N GLY A 177 -6.91 -0.64 6.59
CA GLY A 177 -7.06 -1.96 7.19
C GLY A 177 -5.92 -2.90 6.80
N MET A 178 -5.83 -4.03 7.50
CA MET A 178 -4.83 -5.07 7.27
C MET A 178 -5.49 -6.31 6.65
N ILE A 179 -5.02 -6.72 5.47
CA ILE A 179 -5.68 -7.75 4.67
C ILE A 179 -4.68 -8.72 4.02
N ALA A 180 -5.03 -10.01 3.97
CA ALA A 180 -4.30 -11.02 3.21
C ALA A 180 -5.02 -11.32 1.90
N VAL A 181 -4.42 -10.94 0.77
CA VAL A 181 -5.00 -11.20 -0.55
C VAL A 181 -4.37 -12.39 -1.28
N GLY A 182 -3.27 -12.95 -0.77
CA GLY A 182 -2.65 -14.17 -1.32
C GLY A 182 -1.87 -13.98 -2.62
N VAL A 183 -1.19 -12.84 -2.81
CA VAL A 183 -0.37 -12.59 -4.01
C VAL A 183 0.73 -13.66 -4.17
N PRO A 184 1.08 -14.09 -5.39
CA PRO A 184 2.07 -15.13 -5.60
C PRO A 184 3.46 -14.78 -5.07
N ARG A 185 4.23 -15.83 -4.75
CA ARG A 185 5.59 -15.71 -4.23
C ARG A 185 6.56 -15.16 -5.26
N ASN A 186 7.16 -14.01 -4.95
CA ASN A 186 8.23 -13.44 -5.78
C ASN A 186 9.57 -14.16 -5.56
N ARG A 187 9.82 -15.21 -6.34
CA ARG A 187 11.05 -16.02 -6.29
C ARG A 187 12.31 -15.27 -6.76
N ALA A 188 12.18 -14.06 -7.33
CA ALA A 188 13.33 -13.23 -7.70
C ALA A 188 13.95 -12.51 -6.48
N LEU A 189 13.22 -12.38 -5.37
CA LEU A 189 13.72 -11.75 -4.15
C LEU A 189 14.78 -12.63 -3.46
N PRO A 190 15.94 -12.07 -3.05
CA PRO A 190 16.96 -12.82 -2.31
C PRO A 190 16.42 -13.47 -1.02
N PHE A 191 15.51 -12.79 -0.33
CA PHE A 191 14.80 -13.31 0.85
C PHE A 191 14.11 -14.65 0.59
N ASN A 192 13.51 -14.81 -0.60
CA ASN A 192 12.75 -16.00 -0.97
C ASN A 192 13.61 -17.18 -1.47
N ARG A 193 14.94 -17.03 -1.52
CA ARG A 193 15.87 -18.14 -1.79
C ARG A 193 15.85 -19.19 -0.67
N ASN A 194 15.56 -18.77 0.55
CA ASN A 194 15.22 -19.71 1.62
C ASN A 194 13.74 -20.10 1.43
N PRO A 195 13.43 -21.38 1.12
CA PRO A 195 12.04 -21.81 0.91
C PRO A 195 11.19 -21.73 2.18
N ASN A 196 11.81 -21.64 3.37
CA ASN A 196 11.12 -21.52 4.65
C ASN A 196 10.99 -20.08 5.14
N ALA A 197 11.51 -19.09 4.40
CA ALA A 197 11.37 -17.68 4.73
C ALA A 197 10.08 -17.13 4.11
N PHE A 198 9.20 -16.61 4.95
CA PHE A 198 7.95 -15.98 4.54
C PHE A 198 7.87 -14.58 5.15
N ASP A 199 7.44 -13.62 4.35
CA ASP A 199 7.03 -12.32 4.84
C ASP A 199 5.59 -12.46 5.30
N LEU A 200 5.39 -12.48 6.62
CA LEU A 200 4.09 -12.70 7.23
C LEU A 200 3.38 -11.36 7.52
N GLY A 201 3.89 -10.25 7.00
CA GLY A 201 3.30 -8.92 7.15
C GLY A 201 3.18 -8.53 8.62
N LEU A 202 1.94 -8.31 9.06
CA LEU A 202 1.59 -7.83 10.39
C LEU A 202 2.17 -8.69 11.53
N CYS A 203 2.29 -10.00 11.34
CA CYS A 203 2.85 -10.90 12.35
C CYS A 203 4.38 -11.12 12.24
N GLY A 204 5.05 -10.48 11.27
CA GLY A 204 6.52 -10.49 11.12
C GLY A 204 7.02 -10.82 9.71
N PRO A 205 8.33 -11.00 9.50
CA PRO A 205 9.39 -10.99 10.50
C PRO A 205 9.88 -9.58 10.90
N ASP A 206 9.60 -8.56 10.08
CA ASP A 206 10.03 -7.18 10.33
C ASP A 206 9.31 -6.56 11.53
N ARG A 207 8.03 -6.91 11.73
CA ARG A 207 7.26 -6.57 12.92
C ARG A 207 7.40 -7.66 13.98
N THR A 208 7.63 -7.29 15.24
CA THR A 208 8.00 -8.26 16.29
C THR A 208 7.05 -8.33 17.48
N ASP A 209 6.24 -7.30 17.69
CA ASP A 209 5.28 -7.16 18.77
C ASP A 209 4.06 -8.08 18.59
N LEU A 210 3.65 -8.38 17.35
CA LEU A 210 2.45 -9.17 17.03
C LEU A 210 2.74 -10.61 16.57
N LYS A 211 3.96 -11.12 16.77
CA LYS A 211 4.38 -12.45 16.28
C LYS A 211 3.58 -13.64 16.81
N GLN A 212 2.80 -13.45 17.87
CA GLN A 212 1.97 -14.51 18.49
C GLN A 212 0.52 -14.50 17.98
N HIS A 213 0.13 -13.51 17.17
CA HIS A 213 -1.19 -13.41 16.55
C HIS A 213 -1.17 -14.17 15.23
N ALA A 214 -1.48 -15.47 15.28
CA ALA A 214 -1.46 -16.35 14.12
C ALA A 214 -2.47 -15.91 13.04
N ASP A 215 -3.59 -15.34 13.47
CA ASP A 215 -4.66 -14.71 12.68
C ASP A 215 -4.19 -13.45 11.94
N TYR A 216 -3.08 -12.84 12.35
CA TYR A 216 -2.50 -11.67 11.66
C TYR A 216 -1.46 -12.03 10.60
N CYS A 217 -1.08 -13.30 10.51
CA CYS A 217 -0.05 -13.72 9.58
C CYS A 217 -0.53 -13.68 8.13
N GLY A 218 0.22 -12.97 7.29
CA GLY A 218 -0.11 -12.72 5.89
C GLY A 218 -0.90 -11.42 5.66
N LEU A 219 -1.32 -10.72 6.72
CA LEU A 219 -2.02 -9.45 6.58
C LEU A 219 -1.02 -8.32 6.28
N PHE A 220 -1.35 -7.51 5.29
CA PHE A 220 -0.61 -6.29 4.96
C PHE A 220 -1.58 -5.12 4.84
N ARG A 221 -1.09 -3.91 5.12
CA ARG A 221 -1.91 -2.70 5.04
C ARG A 221 -2.41 -2.49 3.61
N THR A 222 -3.70 -2.24 3.46
CA THR A 222 -4.31 -1.75 2.22
C THR A 222 -3.62 -0.44 1.83
N PRO A 223 -2.94 -0.34 0.66
CA PRO A 223 -2.26 0.89 0.27
C PRO A 223 -3.25 1.87 -0.39
N SER A 224 -2.98 3.17 -0.29
CA SER A 224 -3.64 4.17 -1.14
C SER A 224 -3.39 3.86 -2.63
N LEU A 225 -4.43 3.98 -3.45
CA LEU A 225 -4.33 3.87 -4.92
C LEU A 225 -4.01 5.20 -5.61
N ARG A 226 -3.84 6.31 -4.87
CA ARG A 226 -3.41 7.58 -5.47
C ARG A 226 -2.02 7.40 -6.09
N ASN A 227 -1.86 7.87 -7.33
CA ASN A 227 -0.66 7.68 -8.16
C ASN A 227 -0.29 6.21 -8.49
N VAL A 228 -1.19 5.24 -8.31
CA VAL A 228 -0.88 3.81 -8.55
C VAL A 228 -0.39 3.55 -9.98
N ALA A 229 -0.92 4.28 -10.97
CA ALA A 229 -0.53 4.15 -12.37
C ALA A 229 0.90 4.60 -12.70
N THR A 230 1.56 5.34 -11.80
CA THR A 230 2.97 5.75 -11.96
C THR A 230 3.96 4.68 -11.52
N ARG A 231 3.47 3.58 -10.92
CA ARG A 231 4.31 2.51 -10.38
C ARG A 231 4.69 1.48 -11.44
N HIS A 232 5.84 0.84 -11.23
CA HIS A 232 6.34 -0.27 -12.07
C HIS A 232 6.36 -1.62 -11.34
N THR A 233 5.99 -1.64 -10.06
CA THR A 233 5.94 -2.83 -9.22
C THR A 233 4.75 -2.73 -8.26
N PHE A 234 3.94 -3.78 -8.19
CA PHE A 234 2.68 -3.81 -7.43
C PHE A 234 2.72 -4.88 -6.32
N PHE A 235 1.87 -4.69 -5.30
CA PHE A 235 1.83 -5.46 -4.05
C PHE A 235 3.09 -5.36 -3.18
N HIS A 236 3.03 -5.93 -1.97
CA HIS A 236 4.07 -5.81 -0.96
C HIS A 236 5.41 -6.41 -1.43
N ASN A 237 5.40 -7.50 -2.21
CA ASN A 237 6.61 -8.19 -2.68
C ASN A 237 7.03 -7.79 -4.11
N GLY A 238 6.30 -6.86 -4.76
CA GLY A 238 6.61 -6.39 -6.10
C GLY A 238 6.48 -7.45 -7.20
N PHE A 239 5.65 -8.49 -7.02
CA PHE A 239 5.51 -9.60 -7.96
C PHE A 239 5.03 -9.15 -9.35
N TYR A 240 4.04 -8.26 -9.41
CA TYR A 240 3.48 -7.77 -10.66
C TYR A 240 4.17 -6.49 -11.13
N HIS A 241 4.31 -6.34 -12.45
CA HIS A 241 4.95 -5.20 -13.11
C HIS A 241 4.00 -4.39 -14.02
N SER A 242 2.73 -4.82 -14.10
CA SER A 242 1.67 -4.18 -14.87
C SER A 242 0.49 -3.88 -13.95
N LEU A 243 -0.06 -2.66 -14.04
CA LEU A 243 -1.26 -2.30 -13.29
C LEU A 243 -2.44 -3.18 -13.70
N ARG A 244 -2.54 -3.51 -14.99
CA ARG A 244 -3.60 -4.39 -15.50
C ARG A 244 -3.51 -5.78 -14.90
N ASP A 245 -2.30 -6.34 -14.80
CA ASP A 245 -2.11 -7.68 -14.22
C ASP A 245 -2.40 -7.68 -12.71
N ALA A 246 -2.05 -6.59 -12.03
CA ALA A 246 -2.41 -6.42 -10.62
C ALA A 246 -3.93 -6.33 -10.40
N VAL A 247 -4.69 -5.72 -11.30
CA VAL A 247 -6.17 -5.73 -11.27
C VAL A 247 -6.71 -7.12 -11.64
N ALA A 248 -6.18 -7.74 -12.69
CA ALA A 248 -6.61 -9.06 -13.15
C ALA A 248 -6.38 -10.16 -12.09
N PHE A 249 -5.35 -10.02 -11.25
CA PHE A 249 -5.12 -10.89 -10.10
C PHE A 249 -6.39 -11.05 -9.25
N TYR A 250 -7.05 -9.97 -8.87
CA TYR A 250 -8.25 -10.02 -8.01
C TYR A 250 -9.38 -10.84 -8.61
N VAL A 251 -9.48 -10.85 -9.95
CA VAL A 251 -10.55 -11.52 -10.70
C VAL A 251 -10.23 -13.00 -10.97
N LEU A 252 -8.95 -13.29 -11.22
CA LEU A 252 -8.51 -14.61 -11.69
C LEU A 252 -8.01 -15.52 -10.54
N ARG A 253 -7.65 -14.96 -9.38
CA ARG A 253 -7.05 -15.67 -8.24
C ARG A 253 -7.73 -16.99 -7.89
N ASP A 254 -9.06 -16.98 -7.84
CA ASP A 254 -9.86 -18.13 -7.41
C ASP A 254 -10.58 -18.84 -8.55
N THR A 255 -10.82 -18.16 -9.68
CA THR A 255 -11.51 -18.74 -10.85
C THR A 255 -10.56 -19.46 -11.80
N HIS A 256 -9.32 -18.96 -11.93
CA HIS A 256 -8.26 -19.48 -12.80
C HIS A 256 -6.91 -19.49 -12.06
N PRO A 257 -6.82 -20.17 -10.91
CA PRO A 257 -5.63 -20.14 -10.06
C PRO A 257 -4.38 -20.67 -10.77
N GLU A 258 -4.50 -21.52 -11.78
CA GLU A 258 -3.40 -22.04 -12.60
C GLU A 258 -2.70 -20.96 -13.44
N GLN A 259 -3.36 -19.82 -13.67
CA GLN A 259 -2.76 -18.66 -14.34
C GLN A 259 -2.02 -17.74 -13.36
N ILE A 260 -2.28 -17.89 -12.06
CA ILE A 260 -1.79 -17.00 -11.00
C ILE A 260 -0.66 -17.66 -10.21
N TYR A 261 -0.82 -18.94 -9.88
CA TYR A 261 0.09 -19.69 -9.02
C TYR A 261 0.82 -20.79 -9.80
N PRO A 262 2.01 -21.22 -9.33
CA PRO A 262 2.71 -22.33 -9.96
C PRO A 262 1.94 -23.64 -9.83
N VAL A 263 2.08 -24.49 -10.86
CA VAL A 263 1.56 -25.86 -10.86
C VAL A 263 2.65 -26.81 -10.38
N GLY A 264 2.34 -27.59 -9.35
CA GLY A 264 3.21 -28.61 -8.79
C GLY A 264 3.47 -29.77 -9.76
N LYS A 265 4.45 -30.61 -9.43
CA LYS A 265 4.81 -31.79 -10.25
C LYS A 265 3.69 -32.83 -10.33
N ASP A 266 2.78 -32.81 -9.36
CA ASP A 266 1.58 -33.65 -9.30
C ASP A 266 0.40 -33.06 -10.08
N GLY A 267 0.60 -31.94 -10.79
CA GLY A 267 -0.42 -31.26 -11.57
C GLY A 267 -1.35 -30.37 -10.74
N LYS A 268 -1.14 -30.26 -9.41
CA LYS A 268 -1.98 -29.41 -8.55
C LYS A 268 -1.47 -27.98 -8.53
N VAL A 269 -2.39 -27.02 -8.58
CA VAL A 269 -2.06 -25.61 -8.40
C VAL A 269 -1.67 -25.37 -6.94
N LEU A 270 -0.50 -24.77 -6.71
CA LEU A 270 -0.02 -24.41 -5.38
C LEU A 270 -0.56 -23.03 -5.00
N LYS A 271 -1.85 -22.96 -4.67
CA LYS A 271 -2.49 -21.69 -4.27
C LYS A 271 -1.76 -21.08 -3.07
N TYR A 272 -1.67 -19.75 -3.07
CA TYR A 272 -1.15 -18.96 -1.96
C TYR A 272 0.29 -19.36 -1.58
N ASP A 273 1.14 -19.56 -2.59
CA ASP A 273 2.50 -20.09 -2.43
C ASP A 273 3.48 -19.17 -1.68
N ASP A 274 3.04 -17.99 -1.27
CA ASP A 274 3.78 -17.04 -0.42
C ASP A 274 3.27 -16.99 1.03
N LEU A 275 2.42 -17.93 1.45
CA LEU A 275 1.94 -18.03 2.83
C LEU A 275 1.91 -19.49 3.30
N PRO A 276 2.48 -19.83 4.49
CA PRO A 276 2.42 -21.18 5.04
C PRO A 276 0.97 -21.68 5.18
N GLU A 277 0.73 -22.96 4.89
CA GLU A 277 -0.60 -23.59 4.89
C GLU A 277 -1.42 -23.28 6.14
N ARG A 278 -0.78 -23.32 7.32
CA ARG A 278 -1.41 -23.02 8.62
C ARG A 278 -1.98 -21.60 8.77
N TYR A 279 -1.64 -20.68 7.88
CA TYR A 279 -2.11 -19.28 7.90
C TYR A 279 -2.99 -18.96 6.69
N GLN A 280 -3.21 -19.91 5.77
CA GLN A 280 -4.01 -19.66 4.56
C GLN A 280 -5.50 -19.43 4.86
N GLU A 281 -5.96 -19.77 6.06
CA GLU A 281 -7.30 -19.41 6.54
C GLU A 281 -7.49 -17.89 6.74
N ASN A 282 -6.40 -17.12 6.87
CA ASN A 282 -6.45 -15.67 7.01
C ASN A 282 -6.70 -14.95 5.67
N ILE A 283 -6.63 -15.67 4.54
CA ILE A 283 -6.77 -15.08 3.21
C ILE A 283 -8.21 -14.64 2.99
N ASN A 284 -8.39 -13.38 2.59
CA ASN A 284 -9.70 -12.81 2.32
C ASN A 284 -10.41 -13.56 1.19
N MET A 285 -11.66 -13.92 1.43
CA MET A 285 -12.56 -14.61 0.51
C MET A 285 -13.80 -13.78 0.15
N ASP A 286 -13.89 -12.53 0.63
CA ASP A 286 -14.97 -11.61 0.26
C ASP A 286 -14.88 -11.22 -1.23
N PRO A 287 -16.00 -10.85 -1.89
CA PRO A 287 -16.01 -10.43 -3.29
C PRO A 287 -14.90 -9.41 -3.60
N PRO A 288 -14.20 -9.52 -4.75
CA PRO A 288 -14.47 -10.40 -5.90
C PRO A 288 -13.95 -11.84 -5.74
N PHE A 289 -13.38 -12.16 -4.58
CA PHE A 289 -12.77 -13.45 -4.33
C PHE A 289 -13.80 -14.56 -4.08
N GLY A 290 -13.30 -15.79 -4.01
CA GLY A 290 -14.10 -16.96 -3.71
C GLY A 290 -14.78 -17.62 -4.91
N PRO A 291 -15.58 -18.67 -4.65
CA PRO A 291 -16.19 -19.47 -5.71
C PRO A 291 -17.18 -18.65 -6.53
N GLN A 292 -17.04 -18.69 -7.86
CA GLN A 292 -17.94 -18.00 -8.78
C GLN A 292 -18.80 -19.01 -9.56
N PRO A 293 -20.07 -18.67 -9.88
CA PRO A 293 -20.93 -19.54 -10.68
C PRO A 293 -20.27 -19.97 -12.00
N GLY A 294 -19.99 -21.27 -12.13
CA GLY A 294 -19.34 -21.83 -13.32
C GLY A 294 -17.88 -21.40 -13.51
N ASN A 295 -17.17 -21.01 -12.44
CA ASN A 295 -15.79 -20.51 -12.47
C ASN A 295 -15.58 -19.33 -13.44
N ARG A 296 -16.63 -18.54 -13.67
CA ARG A 296 -16.55 -17.37 -14.54
C ARG A 296 -15.96 -16.19 -13.77
N PRO A 297 -14.98 -15.48 -14.35
CA PRO A 297 -14.53 -14.19 -13.83
C PRO A 297 -15.70 -13.25 -13.60
N VAL A 298 -15.72 -12.55 -12.45
CA VAL A 298 -16.74 -11.53 -12.15
C VAL A 298 -16.63 -10.30 -13.05
N LEU A 299 -15.43 -10.06 -13.61
CA LEU A 299 -15.16 -8.99 -14.55
C LEU A 299 -14.72 -9.55 -15.90
N SER A 300 -15.19 -8.91 -16.97
CA SER A 300 -14.64 -9.08 -18.32
C SER A 300 -13.32 -8.33 -18.50
N ASP A 301 -12.55 -8.66 -19.55
CA ASP A 301 -11.33 -7.93 -19.91
C ASP A 301 -11.57 -6.43 -20.11
N ASN A 302 -12.69 -6.05 -20.75
CA ASN A 302 -13.05 -4.65 -20.95
C ASN A 302 -13.33 -3.93 -19.62
N GLU A 303 -13.90 -4.63 -18.63
CA GLU A 303 -14.12 -4.06 -17.30
C GLU A 303 -12.82 -3.94 -16.50
N ILE A 304 -11.90 -4.90 -16.64
CA ILE A 304 -10.53 -4.78 -16.10
C ILE A 304 -9.84 -3.56 -16.72
N ASP A 305 -9.89 -3.40 -18.04
CA ASP A 305 -9.33 -2.25 -18.74
C ASP A 305 -9.99 -0.93 -18.33
N ALA A 306 -11.30 -0.95 -18.07
CA ALA A 306 -12.02 0.20 -17.56
C ALA A 306 -11.57 0.58 -16.15
N ILE A 307 -11.38 -0.38 -15.24
CA ILE A 307 -10.80 -0.13 -13.90
C ILE A 307 -9.41 0.48 -14.05
N VAL A 308 -8.55 -0.07 -14.93
CA VAL A 308 -7.22 0.51 -15.18
C VAL A 308 -7.35 1.95 -15.69
N ALA A 309 -8.26 2.25 -16.61
CA ALA A 309 -8.51 3.62 -17.07
C ALA A 309 -8.94 4.53 -15.93
N PHE A 310 -9.82 4.06 -15.03
CA PHE A 310 -10.20 4.80 -13.83
C PHE A 310 -9.02 5.04 -12.89
N LEU A 311 -8.20 4.03 -12.59
CA LEU A 311 -7.03 4.16 -11.71
C LEU A 311 -5.99 5.14 -12.26
N ASN A 312 -5.88 5.28 -13.60
CA ASN A 312 -5.04 6.32 -14.22
C ASN A 312 -5.48 7.74 -13.85
N THR A 313 -6.78 7.95 -13.62
CA THR A 313 -7.33 9.26 -13.23
C THR A 313 -6.90 9.70 -11.84
N LEU A 314 -6.34 8.80 -11.03
CA LEU A 314 -5.85 9.05 -9.67
C LEU A 314 -4.40 9.56 -9.63
N THR A 315 -3.81 9.84 -10.80
CA THR A 315 -2.44 10.38 -10.93
C THR A 315 -2.44 11.89 -10.76
N ASP A 316 -1.61 12.39 -9.86
CA ASP A 316 -1.42 13.81 -9.60
C ASP A 316 -0.85 14.57 -10.81
N GLY A 317 -1.08 15.89 -10.83
CA GLY A 317 -0.56 16.79 -11.87
C GLY A 317 -1.49 16.94 -13.06
N TYR A 318 -2.78 16.63 -12.91
CA TYR A 318 -3.76 16.82 -13.96
C TYR A 318 -3.89 18.30 -14.33
N SER A 319 -3.77 18.57 -15.63
CA SER A 319 -4.04 19.88 -16.22
C SER A 319 -5.01 19.73 -17.39
N ALA A 320 -6.11 20.48 -17.35
CA ALA A 320 -7.14 20.45 -18.40
C ALA A 320 -6.59 20.86 -19.78
N THR A 321 -5.51 21.66 -19.82
CA THR A 321 -4.85 22.10 -21.06
C THR A 321 -4.01 21.01 -21.72
N GLN A 322 -3.53 20.01 -20.96
CA GLN A 322 -2.75 18.89 -21.50
C GLN A 322 -3.64 17.75 -22.01
N ALA A 323 -4.86 17.62 -21.50
CA ALA A 323 -5.79 16.57 -21.89
C ALA A 323 -6.37 16.75 -23.30
N SER A 324 -6.46 18.00 -23.80
CA SER A 324 -6.94 18.32 -25.16
C SER A 324 -5.96 17.98 -26.27
N ASP A 325 -4.66 17.85 -25.94
CA ASP A 325 -3.61 17.56 -26.92
C ASP A 325 -3.38 16.05 -27.12
N ALA A 326 -3.78 15.23 -26.14
CA ALA A 326 -3.74 13.77 -26.24
C ALA A 326 -4.95 13.14 -26.97
N THR A 327 -5.92 13.98 -27.39
CA THR A 327 -7.11 13.56 -28.13
C THR A 327 -7.14 14.05 -29.59
N GLN A 328 -6.03 14.61 -30.10
CA GLN A 328 -5.86 14.98 -31.51
C GLN A 328 -5.01 13.97 -32.28
#